data_AF-A0A7X8D1L8-F1
#
_entry.id   AF-A0A7X8D1L8-F1
#
_cell.length_a   1.000
_cell.length_b   1.000
_cell.length_c   1.000
_cell.angle_alpha   90.00
_cell.angle_beta   90.00
_cell.angle_gamma   90.00
#
_symmetry.space_group_name_H-M   'P 1'
#
loop_
_entity.id
_entity.type
_entity.pdbx_description
1 polymer ?
#
loop_
_entity_poly.entity_id
_entity_poly.type
_entity_poly.pdbx_seq_one_letter_code
_entity_poly.pdbx_strand_id
1 'polypeptide(L)'
;MNRLLFLLKFLFDKNIPLKEKWWVIIPLIYIISPIDLIPAPVFGFSIIDDLLMLAFLLTRVYDKTKKYYSGNSGGNNNQDIDIIEDVEYEIDKDED
;
A
#
# COMPACT_ATOMS: atom_id res chain seq x y z
N MET A 1 6.67 -13.78 -4.91
CA MET A 1 6.52 -12.92 -3.72
C MET A 1 5.04 -12.64 -3.48
N ASN A 2 4.50 -13.02 -2.32
CA ASN A 2 3.05 -12.94 -2.07
C ASN A 2 2.63 -11.48 -1.87
N ARG A 3 1.87 -10.91 -2.83
CA ARG A 3 1.35 -9.53 -2.78
C ARG A 3 0.52 -9.24 -1.51
N LEU A 4 -0.16 -10.25 -0.99
CA LEU A 4 -0.88 -10.19 0.29
C LEU A 4 0.03 -9.95 1.49
N LEU A 5 1.27 -10.44 1.44
CA LEU A 5 2.23 -10.26 2.52
C LEU A 5 2.68 -8.79 2.65
N PHE A 6 2.81 -8.09 1.52
CA PHE A 6 3.13 -6.66 1.49
C PHE A 6 1.99 -5.80 2.04
N LEU A 7 0.75 -6.19 1.79
CA LEU A 7 -0.43 -5.58 2.37
C LEU A 7 -0.45 -5.68 3.89
N LEU A 8 -0.19 -6.87 4.42
CA LEU A 8 -0.09 -7.09 5.86
C LEU A 8 1.10 -6.30 6.43
N LYS A 9 2.26 -6.35 5.77
CA LYS A 9 3.44 -5.59 6.16
C LYS A 9 3.16 -4.08 6.21
N PHE A 10 2.48 -3.52 5.21
CA PHE A 10 2.02 -2.12 5.17
C PHE A 10 1.11 -1.76 6.35
N LEU A 11 0.14 -2.63 6.67
CA LEU A 11 -0.80 -2.40 7.77
C LEU A 11 -0.12 -2.45 9.14
N PHE A 12 0.85 -3.36 9.32
CA PHE A 12 1.60 -3.51 10.56
C PHE A 12 2.84 -2.62 10.68
N ASP A 13 3.24 -1.93 9.60
CA ASP A 13 4.41 -1.05 9.61
C ASP A 13 4.23 0.15 10.53
N LYS A 14 5.15 0.36 11.47
CA LYS A 14 5.09 1.48 12.41
C LYS A 14 5.52 2.81 11.76
N ASN A 15 6.22 2.76 10.62
CA ASN A 15 6.67 3.95 9.89
C ASN A 15 5.53 4.65 9.13
N ILE A 16 4.41 3.96 8.92
CA ILE A 16 3.26 4.49 8.19
C ILE A 16 2.30 5.16 9.18
N PRO A 17 1.99 6.46 9.00
CA PRO A 17 1.07 7.16 9.88
C PRO A 17 -0.33 6.53 9.81
N LEU A 18 -1.01 6.47 10.95
CA LEU A 18 -2.35 5.88 11.08
C LEU A 18 -3.36 6.45 10.07
N LYS A 19 -3.23 7.73 9.73
CA LYS A 19 -4.06 8.42 8.72
C LYS A 19 -3.99 7.76 7.35
N GLU A 20 -2.81 7.25 6.96
CA GLU A 20 -2.63 6.58 5.67
C GLU A 20 -3.12 5.12 5.69
N LYS A 21 -3.12 4.48 6.87
CA LYS A 21 -3.69 3.13 7.06
C LYS A 21 -5.21 3.11 6.96
N TRP A 22 -5.88 4.16 7.45
CA TRP A 22 -7.36 4.27 7.37
C TRP A 22 -7.88 4.18 5.92
N TRP A 23 -7.13 4.69 4.94
CA TRP A 23 -7.51 4.59 3.52
C TRP A 23 -7.53 3.16 2.97
N VAL A 24 -6.85 2.22 3.64
CA VAL A 24 -6.86 0.79 3.28
C VAL A 24 -7.82 0.02 4.18
N ILE A 25 -7.89 0.36 5.46
CA ILE A 25 -8.73 -0.33 6.46
C ILE A 25 -10.22 -0.15 6.18
N ILE A 26 -10.68 1.06 5.84
CA ILE A 26 -12.10 1.34 5.56
C ILE A 26 -12.65 0.44 4.44
N PRO A 27 -12.06 0.43 3.23
CA PRO A 27 -12.52 -0.44 2.16
C PRO A 27 -12.31 -1.94 2.45
N LEU A 28 -11.33 -2.31 3.27
CA LEU A 28 -11.15 -3.70 3.70
C LEU A 28 -12.29 -4.18 4.62
N ILE A 29 -12.71 -3.32 5.57
CA ILE A 29 -13.86 -3.59 6.44
C ILE A 29 -15.13 -3.73 5.61
N TYR A 30 -15.30 -2.89 4.58
CA TYR A 30 -16.44 -2.95 3.66
C TYR A 30 -16.55 -4.29 2.94
N ILE A 31 -15.42 -4.86 2.48
CA ILE A 31 -15.39 -6.17 1.82
C ILE A 31 -15.76 -7.31 2.80
N ILE A 32 -15.33 -7.22 4.07
CA ILE A 32 -15.59 -8.25 5.08
C ILE A 32 -17.04 -8.19 5.58
N SER A 33 -17.56 -6.97 5.73
CA SER A 33 -18.92 -6.71 6.16
C SER A 33 -19.42 -5.52 5.35
N PRO A 34 -20.18 -5.75 4.26
CA PRO A 34 -20.91 -4.68 3.58
C PRO A 34 -22.00 -4.22 4.55
N ILE A 35 -21.63 -3.34 5.47
CA ILE A 35 -22.57 -2.67 6.35
C ILE A 35 -23.53 -1.92 5.42
N ASP A 36 -24.82 -2.08 5.71
CA ASP A 36 -25.99 -1.59 4.98
C ASP A 36 -26.05 -0.04 4.96
N LEU A 37 -25.00 0.60 4.44
CA LEU A 37 -24.78 2.06 4.39
C LEU A 37 -25.60 2.73 3.28
N ILE A 38 -25.98 1.96 2.27
CA ILE A 38 -26.81 2.40 1.16
C ILE A 38 -28.02 1.47 1.16
N PRO A 39 -29.23 1.94 1.55
CA PRO A 39 -30.43 1.13 1.43
C PRO A 39 -30.51 0.63 -0.01
N ALA A 40 -30.62 -0.69 -0.16
CA ALA A 40 -30.45 -1.40 -1.42
C ALA A 40 -30.92 -0.57 -2.63
N PRO A 41 -30.01 -0.15 -3.53
CA PRO A 41 -30.42 0.62 -4.70
C PRO A 41 -31.42 -0.23 -5.48
N VAL A 42 -32.59 0.36 -5.74
CA VAL A 42 -33.81 -0.24 -6.30
C VAL A 42 -33.62 -0.91 -7.69
N PHE A 43 -32.38 -1.02 -8.19
CA PHE A 43 -32.06 -1.42 -9.56
C PHE A 43 -30.83 -2.35 -9.72
N GLY A 44 -30.52 -3.23 -8.77
CA GLY A 44 -29.55 -4.33 -9.02
C GLY A 44 -28.09 -3.90 -9.29
N PHE A 45 -27.74 -2.66 -8.95
CA PHE A 45 -26.39 -2.09 -9.10
C PHE A 45 -25.42 -2.47 -7.97
N SER A 46 -25.83 -3.28 -6.98
CA SER A 46 -24.99 -3.65 -5.83
C SER A 46 -23.63 -4.23 -6.23
N ILE A 47 -23.56 -4.98 -7.33
CA ILE A 47 -22.31 -5.61 -7.80
C ILE A 47 -21.31 -4.56 -8.33
N ILE A 48 -21.82 -3.47 -8.91
CA ILE A 48 -20.97 -2.42 -9.49
C ILE A 48 -20.30 -1.61 -8.38
N ASP A 49 -21.00 -1.41 -7.27
CA ASP A 49 -20.45 -0.74 -6.09
C ASP A 49 -19.31 -1.56 -5.46
N ASP A 50 -19.50 -2.87 -5.28
CA ASP A 50 -18.47 -3.77 -4.75
C ASP A 50 -17.21 -3.80 -5.65
N LEU A 51 -17.41 -3.82 -6.97
CA LEU A 51 -16.32 -3.83 -7.94
C LEU A 51 -15.52 -2.51 -7.91
N LEU A 52 -16.22 -1.37 -7.84
CA LEU A 52 -15.60 -0.06 -7.74
C LEU A 52 -14.82 0.08 -6.43
N MET A 53 -15.38 -0.40 -5.31
CA MET A 53 -14.70 -0.39 -4.01
C MET A 53 -13.44 -1.26 -4.02
N LEU A 54 -13.51 -2.45 -4.61
CA LEU A 54 -12.37 -3.35 -4.74
C LEU A 54 -11.28 -2.73 -5.64
N ALA A 55 -11.66 -2.15 -6.79
CA ALA A 55 -10.72 -1.45 -7.68
C ALA A 55 -10.06 -0.25 -7.00
N PHE A 56 -10.83 0.53 -6.22
CA PHE A 56 -10.31 1.63 -5.42
C PHE A 56 -9.32 1.14 -4.36
N LEU A 57 -9.65 0.09 -3.61
CA LEU A 57 -8.76 -0.53 -2.62
C LEU A 57 -7.44 -0.95 -3.27
N LEU A 58 -7.50 -1.71 -4.37
CA LEU A 58 -6.31 -2.21 -5.06
C LEU A 58 -5.42 -1.08 -5.55
N THR A 59 -6.01 -0.05 -6.16
CA THR A 59 -5.27 1.13 -6.65
C THR A 59 -4.63 1.88 -5.50
N ARG A 60 -5.39 2.09 -4.41
CA ARG A 60 -4.90 2.83 -3.25
C ARG A 60 -3.77 2.10 -2.54
N VAL A 61 -3.89 0.79 -2.37
CA VAL A 61 -2.86 -0.08 -1.82
C VAL A 61 -1.62 -0.04 -2.69
N TYR A 62 -1.78 -0.13 -4.02
CA TYR A 62 -0.66 -0.07 -4.96
C TYR A 62 0.09 1.27 -4.84
N ASP A 63 -0.63 2.39 -4.85
CA ASP A 63 -0.03 3.73 -4.74
C ASP A 63 0.71 3.91 -3.41
N LYS A 64 0.11 3.43 -2.31
CA LYS A 64 0.74 3.52 -0.98
C LYS A 64 1.95 2.61 -0.88
N THR A 65 1.83 1.37 -1.33
CA THR A 65 2.95 0.42 -1.34
C THR A 65 4.08 0.97 -2.21
N LYS A 66 3.76 1.57 -3.36
CA LYS A 66 4.73 2.26 -4.21
C LYS A 66 5.37 3.44 -3.49
N LYS A 67 4.57 4.31 -2.86
CA LYS A 67 5.09 5.47 -2.11
C LYS A 67 6.05 5.09 -0.97
N TYR A 68 5.79 3.99 -0.27
CA TYR A 68 6.52 3.62 0.95
C TYR A 68 7.61 2.55 0.73
N TYR A 69 7.44 1.67 -0.26
CA TYR A 69 8.36 0.55 -0.50
C TYR A 69 9.01 0.60 -1.89
N SER A 70 8.51 1.42 -2.81
CA SER A 70 9.20 1.69 -4.08
C SER A 70 10.02 2.96 -3.91
N GLY A 71 11.20 2.80 -3.32
CA GLY A 71 12.16 3.89 -3.12
C GLY A 71 12.56 4.63 -4.40
N ASN A 72 12.26 4.14 -5.60
CA ASN A 72 12.60 4.86 -6.82
C ASN A 72 11.82 4.38 -8.06
N SER A 73 10.57 4.84 -8.26
CA SER A 73 9.89 4.69 -9.56
C SER A 73 8.85 5.78 -9.75
N GLY A 74 9.27 7.02 -9.50
CA GLY A 74 8.62 8.19 -10.07
C GLY A 74 8.93 8.22 -11.56
N GLY A 75 7.91 8.08 -12.40
CA GLY A 75 8.00 8.62 -13.75
C GLY A 75 8.05 10.14 -13.61
N ASN A 76 9.25 10.72 -13.60
CA ASN A 76 9.50 12.01 -14.23
C ASN A 76 10.99 12.24 -14.39
N ASN A 77 11.38 12.39 -15.66
CA ASN A 77 12.51 13.12 -16.20
C ASN A 77 13.57 13.66 -15.22
N ASN A 78 14.80 13.20 -15.46
CA ASN A 78 16.05 13.94 -15.28
C ASN A 78 16.50 14.15 -13.83
N GLN A 79 17.28 13.21 -13.31
CA GLN A 79 18.65 13.40 -12.79
C GLN A 79 19.08 12.18 -11.96
N ASP A 80 20.11 11.51 -12.45
CA ASP A 80 20.76 10.34 -11.88
C ASP A 80 21.31 10.64 -10.48
N ILE A 81 20.79 9.94 -9.47
CA ILE A 81 21.55 9.67 -8.24
C ILE A 81 21.31 8.21 -7.90
N ASP A 82 22.23 7.35 -8.37
CA ASP A 82 22.26 5.93 -8.01
C ASP A 82 22.69 5.80 -6.55
N ILE A 83 21.73 5.57 -5.66
CA ILE A 83 21.99 5.19 -4.27
C ILE A 83 22.00 3.67 -4.21
N ILE A 84 23.18 3.09 -4.00
CA ILE A 84 23.36 1.65 -3.82
C ILE A 84 23.26 1.32 -2.33
N GLU A 85 22.17 0.66 -1.92
CA GLU A 85 21.88 0.34 -0.51
C GLU A 85 22.48 -1.01 -0.04
N ASP A 86 22.96 -1.86 -0.96
CA ASP A 86 23.52 -3.20 -0.67
C ASP A 86 25.05 -3.23 -0.79
N VAL A 87 25.74 -2.38 -0.02
CA VAL A 87 27.21 -2.47 0.10
C VAL A 87 27.54 -3.15 1.42
N GLU A 88 28.03 -4.38 1.34
CA GLU A 88 28.61 -5.09 2.49
C GLU A 88 29.97 -4.45 2.82
N TYR A 89 30.14 -3.98 4.06
CA TYR A 89 31.38 -3.38 4.51
C TYR A 89 32.01 -4.23 5.62
N GLU A 90 33.31 -4.48 5.50
CA GLU A 90 34.12 -5.10 6.54
C GLU A 90 34.74 -3.98 7.38
N ILE A 91 34.56 -4.04 8.71
CA ILE A 91 35.18 -3.10 9.64
C ILE A 91 36.50 -3.70 10.07
N ASP A 92 37.61 -3.20 9.53
CA ASP A 92 38.92 -3.42 10.13
C ASP A 92 39.01 -2.60 11.41
N LYS A 93 39.07 -3.31 12.54
CA LYS A 93 39.39 -2.69 13.83
C LYS A 93 40.90 -2.66 13.94
N ASP A 94 41.49 -1.48 13.80
CA ASP A 94 42.86 -1.26 14.22
C ASP A 94 42.92 -1.48 15.74
N GLU A 95 43.68 -2.49 16.18
CA GLU A 95 43.96 -2.75 17.60
C GLU A 95 44.90 -1.67 18.14
N ASP A 96 44.39 -0.80 19.01
CA ASP A 96 45.19 0.07 19.90
C ASP A 96 45.78 -0.72 21.09
#